data_AF-A0A8R1DUG1-F1
#
_entry.id   AF-A0A8R1DUG1-F1
#
_cell.length_a   1.000
_cell.length_b   1.000
_cell.length_c   1.000
_cell.angle_alpha   90.00
_cell.angle_beta   90.00
_cell.angle_gamma   90.00
#
_symmetry.space_group_name_H-M   'P 1'
#
loop_
_entity.id
_entity.type
_entity.pdbx_description
1 polymer ?
#
loop_
_entity_poly.entity_id
_entity_poly.type
_entity_poly.pdbx_seq_one_letter_code
_entity_poly.pdbx_strand_id
1 'polypeptide(L)'
;MGDHGFRVGEKRFLESRIGTFEMHNPYLSISIPKYLRGGDNSTILETLKQNSKKLQTHFDTRATMLDILKFQPSRSFSDSDPLDIPNEKGHSLLRRQPSFLRTCGRLPIPVEYCICQIQKVPIVELSGKSWYCPFAKKASALHET
;
A
#
# COMPACT_ATOMS: atom_id res chain seq x y z
N MET A 1 -2.23 -0.86 -14.87
CA MET A 1 -2.58 -0.45 -13.49
C MET A 1 -3.97 0.14 -13.55
N GLY A 2 -4.89 -0.35 -12.73
CA GLY A 2 -6.18 0.32 -12.51
C GLY A 2 -6.04 1.33 -11.38
N ASP A 3 -6.72 2.46 -11.49
CA ASP A 3 -6.94 3.45 -10.41
C ASP A 3 -8.04 3.00 -9.45
N HIS A 4 -8.88 2.08 -9.91
CA HIS A 4 -9.90 1.37 -9.13
C HIS A 4 -10.00 -0.08 -9.62
N GLY A 5 -10.85 -0.88 -8.96
CA GLY A 5 -11.16 -2.24 -9.39
C GLY A 5 -12.42 -2.31 -10.26
N PHE A 6 -13.13 -3.44 -10.20
CA PHE A 6 -14.24 -3.73 -11.13
C PHE A 6 -15.50 -2.91 -10.82
N ARG A 7 -15.97 -2.09 -11.78
CA ARG A 7 -17.14 -1.18 -11.62
C ARG A 7 -18.29 -1.43 -12.60
N VAL A 8 -18.28 -2.56 -13.29
CA VAL A 8 -19.30 -2.91 -14.30
C VAL A 8 -20.20 -3.99 -13.73
N GLY A 9 -21.49 -3.99 -14.03
CA GLY A 9 -22.41 -5.06 -13.64
C GLY A 9 -23.68 -4.56 -12.97
N GLU A 10 -24.47 -5.49 -12.46
CA GLU A 10 -25.74 -5.17 -11.81
C GLU A 10 -25.55 -4.30 -10.57
N LYS A 11 -26.37 -3.26 -10.43
CA LYS A 11 -26.34 -2.33 -9.29
C LYS A 11 -26.34 -3.07 -7.94
N ARG A 12 -27.19 -4.10 -7.80
CA ARG A 12 -27.29 -4.93 -6.58
C ARG A 12 -25.97 -5.62 -6.22
N PHE A 13 -25.21 -6.07 -7.23
CA PHE A 13 -23.90 -6.67 -7.00
C PHE A 13 -22.89 -5.61 -6.55
N LEU A 14 -22.81 -4.47 -7.23
CA LEU A 14 -21.86 -3.40 -6.90
C LEU A 14 -22.09 -2.82 -5.49
N GLU A 15 -23.34 -2.74 -5.05
CA GLU A 15 -23.72 -2.30 -3.70
C GLU A 15 -23.51 -3.36 -2.61
N SER A 16 -23.26 -4.62 -3.00
CA SER A 16 -22.95 -5.67 -2.04
C SER A 16 -21.57 -5.46 -1.41
N ARG A 17 -21.34 -6.09 -0.24
CA ARG A 17 -20.03 -6.05 0.45
C ARG A 17 -18.88 -6.50 -0.46
N ILE A 18 -19.10 -7.55 -1.26
CA ILE A 18 -18.06 -8.07 -2.18
C ILE A 18 -17.88 -7.15 -3.39
N GLY A 19 -18.95 -6.62 -3.98
CA GLY A 19 -18.84 -5.67 -5.10
C GLY A 19 -18.13 -4.38 -4.69
N THR A 20 -18.46 -3.84 -3.52
CA THR A 20 -17.76 -2.67 -2.96
C THR A 20 -16.29 -2.97 -2.66
N PHE A 21 -15.97 -4.18 -2.16
CA PHE A 21 -14.60 -4.60 -1.97
C PHE A 21 -13.83 -4.64 -3.30
N GLU A 22 -14.39 -5.27 -4.34
CA GLU A 22 -13.76 -5.36 -5.66
C GLU A 22 -13.63 -4.00 -6.34
N MET A 23 -14.59 -3.07 -6.18
CA MET A 23 -14.48 -1.70 -6.71
C MET A 23 -13.29 -0.93 -6.13
N HIS A 24 -12.92 -1.21 -4.88
CA HIS A 24 -11.82 -0.58 -4.16
C HIS A 24 -10.49 -1.36 -4.24
N ASN A 25 -10.46 -2.45 -4.99
CA ASN A 25 -9.28 -3.30 -5.16
C ASN A 25 -8.64 -3.07 -6.55
N PRO A 26 -7.77 -2.06 -6.73
CA PRO A 26 -7.11 -1.80 -8.00
C PRO A 26 -6.14 -2.93 -8.37
N TYR A 27 -6.06 -3.20 -9.67
CA TYR A 27 -5.13 -4.21 -10.21
C TYR A 27 -3.82 -3.59 -10.71
N LEU A 28 -2.69 -4.17 -10.28
CA LEU A 28 -1.36 -3.85 -10.79
C LEU A 28 -0.66 -5.13 -11.26
N SER A 29 -0.15 -5.09 -12.49
CA SER A 29 0.71 -6.13 -13.06
C SER A 29 2.02 -5.51 -13.51
N ILE A 30 3.13 -6.22 -13.27
CA ILE A 30 4.48 -5.78 -13.58
C ILE A 30 5.17 -6.89 -14.38
N SER A 31 5.65 -6.55 -15.58
CA SER A 31 6.50 -7.42 -16.37
C SER A 31 7.95 -6.97 -16.23
N ILE A 32 8.81 -7.87 -15.78
CA ILE A 32 10.24 -7.60 -15.55
C ILE A 32 11.02 -7.95 -16.83
N PRO A 33 12.04 -7.19 -17.25
CA PRO A 33 12.92 -7.60 -18.35
C PRO A 33 13.59 -8.96 -18.12
N LYS A 34 13.74 -9.79 -19.17
CA LYS A 34 14.23 -11.18 -19.05
C LYS A 34 15.57 -11.29 -18.29
N TYR A 35 16.51 -10.38 -18.56
CA TYR A 35 17.83 -10.37 -17.92
C TYR A 35 17.77 -10.06 -16.41
N LEU A 36 16.67 -9.48 -15.91
CA LEU A 36 16.45 -9.21 -14.48
C LEU A 36 15.62 -10.29 -13.76
N ARG A 37 15.19 -11.36 -14.45
CA ARG A 37 14.30 -12.38 -13.87
C ARG A 37 15.01 -13.52 -13.12
N GLY A 38 16.32 -13.70 -13.26
CA GLY A 38 17.01 -14.85 -12.66
C GLY A 38 18.48 -15.01 -13.05
N GLY A 39 19.20 -13.91 -13.28
CA GLY A 39 20.66 -13.93 -13.30
C GLY A 39 21.22 -13.88 -11.87
N ASP A 40 22.50 -14.22 -11.71
CA ASP A 40 23.16 -14.51 -10.42
C ASP A 40 23.06 -13.42 -9.34
N ASN A 41 22.68 -12.18 -9.70
CA ASN A 41 22.59 -11.04 -8.78
C ASN A 41 21.22 -10.35 -8.71
N SER A 42 20.21 -10.78 -9.48
CA SER A 42 18.91 -10.09 -9.46
C SER A 42 17.92 -10.74 -8.51
N THR A 43 17.62 -10.05 -7.41
CA THR A 43 16.60 -10.45 -6.43
C THR A 43 15.23 -9.82 -6.72
N ILE A 44 15.09 -9.10 -7.85
CA ILE A 44 13.89 -8.31 -8.16
C ILE A 44 12.64 -9.18 -8.32
N LEU A 45 12.72 -10.27 -9.08
CA LEU A 45 11.55 -11.14 -9.30
C LEU A 45 11.05 -11.75 -7.99
N GLU A 46 11.97 -12.20 -7.14
CA GLU A 46 11.62 -12.74 -5.84
C GLU A 46 11.03 -11.65 -4.93
N THR A 47 11.66 -10.48 -4.87
CA THR A 47 11.19 -9.34 -4.06
C THR A 47 9.78 -8.92 -4.48
N LEU A 48 9.50 -8.84 -5.77
CA LEU A 48 8.16 -8.54 -6.29
C LEU A 48 7.14 -9.61 -5.91
N LYS A 49 7.50 -10.90 -5.96
CA LYS A 49 6.64 -12.01 -5.51
C LYS A 49 6.39 -12.00 -4.00
N GLN A 50 7.36 -11.57 -3.21
CA GLN A 50 7.20 -11.44 -1.76
C GLN A 50 6.32 -10.24 -1.41
N ASN A 51 6.56 -9.10 -2.07
CA ASN A 51 5.78 -7.89 -1.87
C ASN A 51 4.33 -8.02 -2.35
N SER A 52 4.05 -8.79 -3.41
CA SER A 52 2.68 -9.00 -3.91
C SER A 52 1.74 -9.65 -2.90
N LYS A 53 2.27 -10.28 -1.85
CA LYS A 53 1.50 -10.86 -0.74
C LYS A 53 1.21 -9.87 0.39
N LYS A 54 1.68 -8.63 0.27
CA LYS A 54 1.47 -7.53 1.24
C LYS A 54 0.51 -6.49 0.66
N LEU A 55 -0.13 -5.71 1.52
CA LEU A 55 -0.98 -4.59 1.12
C LEU A 55 -0.18 -3.53 0.33
N GLN A 56 -0.60 -3.26 -0.91
CA GLN A 56 0.03 -2.30 -1.82
C GLN A 56 -0.83 -1.06 -2.03
N THR A 57 -0.18 0.04 -2.43
CA THR A 57 -0.83 1.33 -2.71
C THR A 57 -0.24 1.97 -3.97
N HIS A 58 -0.95 2.94 -4.55
CA HIS A 58 -0.39 3.76 -5.63
C HIS A 58 0.86 4.54 -5.23
N PHE A 59 1.03 4.84 -3.94
CA PHE A 59 2.27 5.45 -3.45
C PHE A 59 3.48 4.52 -3.62
N ASP A 60 3.29 3.21 -3.48
CA ASP A 60 4.36 2.23 -3.73
C ASP A 60 4.73 2.22 -5.23
N THR A 61 3.75 2.34 -6.13
CA THR A 61 4.03 2.48 -7.57
C THR A 61 4.83 3.74 -7.87
N ARG A 62 4.46 4.87 -7.27
CA ARG A 62 5.22 6.13 -7.40
C ARG A 62 6.65 5.98 -6.90
N ALA A 63 6.84 5.45 -5.69
CA ALA A 63 8.16 5.21 -5.12
C ALA A 63 8.99 4.24 -5.97
N THR A 64 8.37 3.23 -6.57
CA THR A 64 9.00 2.28 -7.51
C THR A 64 9.53 3.00 -8.75
N MET A 65 8.72 3.89 -9.36
CA MET A 65 9.17 4.66 -10.53
C MET A 65 10.36 5.55 -10.18
N LEU A 66 10.34 6.18 -9.02
CA LEU A 66 11.46 7.01 -8.56
C LEU A 66 12.72 6.18 -8.27
N ASP A 67 12.57 5.01 -7.65
CA ASP A 67 13.65 4.04 -7.40
C ASP A 67 14.32 3.59 -8.71
N ILE A 68 13.53 3.25 -9.73
CA ILE A 68 13.99 2.90 -11.08
C ILE A 68 14.79 4.04 -11.72
N LEU A 69 14.33 5.29 -11.56
CA LEU A 69 14.95 6.44 -12.22
C LEU A 69 16.20 6.95 -11.50
N LYS A 70 16.31 6.77 -10.18
CA LYS A 70 17.31 7.48 -9.36
C LYS A 70 18.29 6.59 -8.61
N PHE A 71 17.87 5.40 -8.17
CA PHE A 71 18.67 4.62 -7.21
C PHE A 71 19.11 3.27 -7.79
N GLN A 72 18.19 2.52 -8.40
CA GLN A 72 18.50 1.20 -9.00
C GLN A 72 19.59 1.21 -10.08
N PRO A 73 19.70 2.23 -10.97
CA PRO A 73 20.73 2.22 -12.02
C PRO A 73 22.16 2.18 -11.47
N SER A 74 22.44 2.90 -10.38
CA SER A 74 23.76 2.91 -9.72
C SER A 74 24.15 1.57 -9.09
N ARG A 75 23.17 0.68 -8.89
CA ARG A 75 23.34 -0.64 -8.30
C ARG A 75 23.07 -1.75 -9.31
N SER A 76 23.00 -1.43 -10.60
CA SER A 76 22.70 -2.40 -11.67
C SER A 76 21.45 -3.25 -11.39
N PHE A 77 20.44 -2.66 -10.74
CA PHE A 77 19.18 -3.34 -10.41
C PHE A 77 19.34 -4.60 -9.52
N SER A 78 20.37 -4.66 -8.67
CA SER A 78 20.58 -5.78 -7.73
C SER A 78 20.19 -5.47 -6.29
N ASP A 79 20.04 -4.19 -5.95
CA ASP A 79 19.77 -3.73 -4.60
C ASP A 79 18.28 -3.84 -4.24
N SER A 80 17.99 -4.76 -3.34
CA SER A 80 16.66 -5.01 -2.79
C SER A 80 16.53 -4.65 -1.32
N ASP A 81 17.52 -3.98 -0.74
CA ASP A 81 17.45 -3.54 0.65
C ASP A 81 16.36 -2.47 0.81
N PRO A 82 15.65 -2.44 1.95
CA PRO A 82 14.68 -1.38 2.23
C PRO A 82 15.32 0.00 2.08
N LEU A 83 14.63 0.90 1.38
CA LEU A 83 15.06 2.27 1.18
C LEU A 83 13.87 3.21 1.41
N ASP A 84 14.06 4.15 2.33
CA ASP A 84 13.13 5.26 2.52
C ASP A 84 13.55 6.40 1.59
N ILE A 85 12.79 6.59 0.52
CA ILE A 85 13.05 7.66 -0.44
C ILE A 85 12.51 8.99 0.14
N PRO A 86 13.32 10.05 0.21
CA PRO A 86 12.87 11.33 0.76
C PRO A 86 11.61 11.87 0.09
N ASN A 87 10.67 12.36 0.90
CA ASN A 87 9.36 12.90 0.47
C ASN A 87 8.41 11.90 -0.21
N GLU A 88 8.71 10.60 -0.19
CA GLU A 88 7.78 9.57 -0.67
C GLU A 88 6.95 8.98 0.47
N LYS A 89 5.69 8.67 0.17
CA LYS A 89 4.75 8.04 1.12
C LYS A 89 4.70 6.51 0.98
N GLY A 90 5.23 5.99 -0.12
CA GLY A 90 5.25 4.57 -0.45
C GLY A 90 6.66 4.02 -0.46
N HIS A 91 6.75 2.70 -0.67
CA HIS A 91 8.01 1.97 -0.70
C HIS A 91 8.14 1.30 -2.06
N SER A 92 9.34 1.35 -2.66
CA SER A 92 9.57 0.70 -3.95
C SER A 92 9.20 -0.79 -3.91
N LEU A 93 8.49 -1.24 -4.93
CA LEU A 93 8.11 -2.64 -5.12
C LEU A 93 9.31 -3.52 -5.51
N LEU A 94 10.41 -2.92 -5.96
CA LEU A 94 11.66 -3.62 -6.32
C LEU A 94 12.55 -3.89 -5.10
N ARG A 95 12.22 -3.32 -3.94
CA ARG A 95 12.95 -3.46 -2.68
C ARG A 95 12.10 -4.19 -1.66
N ARG A 96 12.72 -4.86 -0.69
CA ARG A 96 11.99 -5.49 0.41
C ARG A 96 11.22 -4.39 1.15
N GLN A 97 9.91 -4.55 1.22
CA GLN A 97 9.09 -3.65 2.01
C GLN A 97 9.38 -3.82 3.51
N PRO A 98 9.18 -2.77 4.32
CA PRO A 98 9.44 -2.82 5.76
C PRO A 98 8.82 -4.03 6.47
N SER A 99 9.44 -4.42 7.58
CA SER A 99 9.01 -5.56 8.41
C SER A 99 7.71 -5.29 9.17
N PHE A 100 7.29 -4.04 9.31
CA PHE A 100 6.04 -3.72 9.97
C PHE A 100 4.83 -4.23 9.20
N LEU A 101 3.77 -4.57 9.93
CA LEU A 101 2.50 -4.96 9.32
C LEU A 101 1.88 -3.78 8.56
N ARG A 102 1.67 -3.96 7.26
CA ARG A 102 1.03 -2.99 6.37
C ARG A 102 -0.49 -3.09 6.52
N THR A 103 -1.09 -2.09 7.13
CA THR A 103 -2.54 -1.97 7.34
C THR A 103 -3.05 -0.63 6.81
N CYS A 104 -4.36 -0.49 6.58
CA CYS A 104 -4.94 0.79 6.19
C CYS A 104 -4.69 1.91 7.21
N GLY A 105 -4.54 1.59 8.50
CA GLY A 105 -4.26 2.59 9.53
C GLY A 105 -2.79 3.04 9.58
N ARG A 106 -1.89 2.32 8.91
CA ARG A 106 -0.45 2.63 8.86
C ARG A 106 0.00 3.19 7.52
N LEU A 107 -0.70 2.81 6.46
CA LEU A 107 -0.46 3.33 5.11
C LEU A 107 -1.36 4.54 4.86
N PRO A 108 -0.97 5.45 3.94
CA PRO A 108 -1.77 6.63 3.58
C PRO A 108 -3.00 6.27 2.72
N ILE A 109 -3.78 5.26 3.14
CA ILE A 109 -5.01 4.83 2.46
C ILE A 109 -6.19 5.52 3.15
N PRO A 110 -6.99 6.33 2.45
CA PRO A 110 -8.23 6.87 3.00
C PRO A 110 -9.15 5.74 3.49
N VAL A 111 -9.85 5.96 4.61
CA VAL A 111 -10.63 4.92 5.30
C VAL A 111 -11.74 4.37 4.38
N GLU A 112 -12.33 5.22 3.55
CA GLU A 112 -13.34 4.89 2.54
C GLU A 112 -12.82 3.92 1.45
N TYR A 113 -11.51 3.90 1.20
CA TYR A 113 -10.86 3.02 0.23
C TYR A 113 -10.13 1.83 0.88
N CYS A 114 -10.26 1.68 2.19
CA CYS A 114 -9.67 0.56 2.90
C CYS A 114 -10.40 -0.75 2.56
N ILE A 115 -9.71 -1.66 1.90
CA ILE A 115 -10.22 -3.01 1.60
C ILE A 115 -10.03 -4.00 2.78
N CYS A 116 -9.25 -3.65 3.81
CA CYS A 116 -9.09 -4.52 4.97
C CYS A 116 -10.40 -4.63 5.75
N GLN A 117 -10.82 -5.87 6.05
CA GLN A 117 -11.98 -6.11 6.90
C GLN A 117 -11.64 -5.69 8.34
N ILE A 118 -12.17 -4.54 8.76
CA ILE A 118 -12.14 -4.10 10.14
C ILE A 118 -13.38 -4.62 10.86
N GLN A 119 -13.20 -5.14 12.08
CA GLN A 119 -14.34 -5.47 12.92
C GLN A 119 -15.01 -4.16 13.32
N LYS A 120 -16.20 -3.92 12.78
CA LYS A 120 -17.04 -2.78 13.15
C LYS A 120 -17.76 -3.14 14.44
N VAL A 121 -17.47 -2.42 15.52
CA VAL A 121 -18.24 -2.50 16.75
C VAL A 121 -19.32 -1.42 16.72
N PRO A 122 -20.56 -1.72 17.14
CA PRO A 122 -21.58 -0.69 17.28
C PRO A 122 -21.08 0.36 18.26
N ILE A 123 -21.27 1.63 17.90
CA ILE A 123 -21.09 2.72 18.82
C ILE A 123 -22.17 2.57 19.88
N VAL A 124 -21.78 2.14 21.08
CA VAL A 124 -22.65 2.25 22.24
C VAL A 124 -22.54 3.71 22.66
N GLU A 125 -23.59 4.50 22.41
CA GLU A 125 -23.67 5.84 23.00
C GLU A 125 -23.64 5.68 24.52
N LEU A 126 -22.48 5.91 25.12
CA LEU A 126 -22.40 6.16 26.54
C LEU A 126 -22.97 7.56 26.74
N SER A 127 -24.25 7.62 27.12
CA SER A 127 -24.90 8.83 27.56
C SER A 127 -23.99 9.56 28.56
N GLY A 128 -23.35 10.64 28.08
CA GLY A 128 -22.68 11.63 28.94
C GLY A 128 -21.18 11.52 29.17
N LYS A 129 -20.36 10.86 28.34
CA LYS A 129 -18.89 10.97 28.47
C LYS A 129 -18.17 11.35 27.18
N SER A 130 -17.43 12.45 27.24
CA SER A 130 -16.53 12.98 26.21
C SER A 130 -15.68 11.89 25.58
N TRP A 131 -15.71 11.83 24.26
CA TRP A 131 -15.03 10.85 23.43
C TRP A 131 -13.51 10.90 23.59
N TYR A 132 -12.91 9.83 24.12
CA TYR A 132 -11.49 9.53 23.95
C TYR A 132 -11.37 8.29 23.05
N CYS A 133 -10.84 8.47 21.84
CA CYS A 133 -10.44 7.37 20.96
C CYS A 133 -9.07 6.86 21.43
N PRO A 134 -8.93 5.64 21.97
CA PRO A 134 -7.66 5.17 22.56
C PRO A 134 -6.57 4.90 21.52
N PHE A 135 -6.92 4.85 20.23
CA PHE A 135 -6.00 4.59 19.11
C PHE A 135 -5.51 5.86 18.39
N ALA A 136 -5.92 7.05 18.84
CA ALA A 136 -5.24 8.27 18.47
C ALA A 136 -3.94 8.42 19.28
N LYS A 137 -2.93 7.58 19.02
CA LYS A 137 -1.56 7.94 19.42
C LYS A 137 -1.23 9.23 18.65
N LYS A 138 -1.15 10.33 19.40
CA LYS A 138 -0.73 11.68 18.96
C LYS A 138 0.20 11.61 17.75
N ALA A 139 -0.32 11.95 16.58
CA ALA A 139 0.52 12.60 15.58
C ALA A 139 0.84 13.98 16.18
N SER A 140 2.06 14.12 16.68
CA SER A 140 2.56 15.40 17.16
C SER A 140 2.55 16.37 15.99
N ALA A 141 1.64 17.35 16.02
CA ALA A 141 1.74 18.51 15.14
C ALA A 141 2.92 19.35 15.62
N LEU A 142 3.91 19.50 14.75
CA LEU A 142 4.87 20.59 14.78
C LEU A 142 4.20 21.88 14.28
N HIS A 143 4.73 23.01 14.76
CA HIS A 143 4.41 24.43 14.52
C HIS A 143 3.33 25.03 15.44
N GLU A 144 3.55 26.12 16.19
CA GLU A 144 4.43 27.30 16.06
C GLU A 144 4.80 27.87 17.44
N THR A 145 6.09 28.18 17.68
CA THR A 145 6.68 29.54 17.77
C THR A 145 8.20 29.42 17.61
#